data_AF-A0A0P9LWI8-F1
#
_entry.id   AF-A0A0P9LWI8-F1
#
_cell.length_a   1.000
_cell.length_b   1.000
_cell.length_c   1.000
_cell.angle_alpha   90.00
_cell.angle_beta   90.00
_cell.angle_gamma   90.00
#
_symmetry.space_group_name_H-M   'P 1'
#
loop_
_entity.id
_entity.type
_entity.pdbx_description
1 polymer ?
#
loop_
_entity_poly.entity_id
_entity_poly.type
_entity_poly.pdbx_seq_one_letter_code
_entity_poly.pdbx_strand_id
1 'polypeptide(L)'
;MDINLLTESMLGHWRAPSGVWQCEFQFGSRLIYVQHHNDEPPYARLAAAQRAVKATWDDLPQALTFAEQHCKAQMPELMRLYETHMPWESPLFVYSIHFDLDKPYPSYTISKNPDFDWDRILIDEDELCQEHSVCMEQYEPKDNFWIYVRRVGFRQFELGD
;
A
#
# COMPACT_ATOMS: atom_id res chain seq x y z
N MET A 1 -4.16 2.98 15.85
CA MET A 1 -2.88 2.36 16.28
C MET A 1 -1.91 3.46 16.63
N ASP A 2 -1.17 3.30 17.72
CA ASP A 2 -0.05 4.17 18.08
C ASP A 2 1.21 3.66 17.37
N ILE A 3 1.95 4.56 16.72
CA ILE A 3 3.13 4.20 15.91
C ILE A 3 4.32 4.94 16.49
N ASN A 4 5.26 4.21 17.08
CA ASN A 4 6.44 4.79 17.70
C ASN A 4 7.73 4.10 17.24
N LEU A 5 8.33 4.64 16.18
CA LEU A 5 9.59 4.19 15.57
C LEU A 5 10.82 4.36 16.48
N LEU A 6 10.71 5.13 17.56
CA LEU A 6 11.83 5.39 18.49
C LEU A 6 11.87 4.39 19.64
N THR A 7 10.75 3.75 19.95
CA THR A 7 10.66 2.77 21.06
C THR A 7 10.31 1.37 20.58
N GLU A 8 9.72 1.23 19.40
CA GLU A 8 9.42 -0.08 18.81
C GLU A 8 10.71 -0.86 18.53
N SER A 9 10.65 -2.18 18.70
CA SER A 9 11.78 -3.04 18.37
C SER A 9 11.94 -3.11 16.86
N MET A 10 13.14 -2.77 16.37
CA MET A 10 13.45 -2.89 14.95
C MET A 10 13.45 -4.36 14.54
N LEU A 11 12.66 -4.69 13.52
CA LEU A 11 12.59 -6.05 12.96
C LEU A 11 13.87 -6.39 12.19
N GLY A 12 14.42 -5.41 11.47
CA GLY A 12 15.62 -5.60 10.67
C GLY A 12 16.40 -4.30 10.44
N HIS A 13 17.71 -4.42 10.35
CA HIS A 13 18.63 -3.35 9.96
C HIS A 13 19.59 -3.89 8.92
N TRP A 14 19.44 -3.46 7.66
CA TRP A 14 20.20 -4.03 6.56
C TRP A 14 20.54 -2.98 5.50
N ARG A 15 21.55 -3.32 4.69
CA ARG A 15 22.05 -2.44 3.63
C ARG A 15 21.54 -2.91 2.28
N ALA A 16 20.85 -2.02 1.57
CA ALA A 16 20.38 -2.29 0.22
C ALA A 16 21.53 -2.32 -0.80
N PRO A 17 21.36 -2.95 -1.98
CA PRO A 17 22.37 -2.94 -3.04
C PRO A 17 22.79 -1.54 -3.50
N SER A 18 21.89 -0.55 -3.36
CA SER A 18 22.18 0.87 -3.58
C SER A 18 23.18 1.47 -2.60
N GLY A 19 23.51 0.75 -1.53
CA GLY A 19 24.41 1.17 -0.46
C GLY A 19 23.71 1.90 0.69
N VAL A 20 22.43 2.21 0.56
CA VAL A 20 21.58 2.86 1.57
C VAL A 20 21.20 1.86 2.67
N TRP A 21 21.22 2.29 3.93
CA TRP A 21 20.77 1.46 5.04
C TRP A 21 19.28 1.63 5.30
N GLN A 22 18.62 0.55 5.66
CA GLN A 22 17.19 0.49 5.92
C GLN A 22 16.92 -0.05 7.32
N CYS A 23 16.12 0.68 8.07
CA CYS A 23 15.48 0.21 9.29
C CYS A 23 14.10 -0.31 8.93
N GLU A 24 13.78 -1.53 9.36
CA GLU A 24 12.50 -2.20 9.14
C GLU A 24 11.76 -2.35 10.47
N PHE A 25 10.47 -2.00 10.46
CA PHE A 25 9.56 -2.16 11.57
C PHE A 25 8.27 -2.82 11.09
N GLN A 26 7.59 -3.55 11.96
CA GLN A 26 6.28 -4.12 11.68
C GLN A 26 5.25 -3.57 12.66
N PHE A 27 4.15 -3.05 12.14
CA PHE A 27 3.00 -2.65 12.93
C PHE A 27 1.73 -3.31 12.37
N GLY A 28 1.20 -4.27 13.13
CA GLY A 28 0.14 -5.15 12.64
C GLY A 28 0.62 -5.95 11.44
N SER A 29 -0.12 -5.89 10.33
CA SER A 29 0.20 -6.56 9.07
C SER A 29 0.99 -5.71 8.07
N ARG A 30 1.54 -4.56 8.49
CA ARG A 30 2.24 -3.61 7.60
C ARG A 30 3.65 -3.33 8.05
N LEU A 31 4.53 -3.13 7.07
CA LEU A 31 5.93 -2.78 7.31
C LEU A 31 6.13 -1.27 7.19
N ILE A 32 7.08 -0.74 7.96
CA ILE A 32 7.56 0.63 7.82
C ILE A 32 9.06 0.58 7.63
N TYR A 33 9.52 1.18 6.53
CA TYR A 33 10.92 1.29 6.17
C TYR A 33 11.40 2.73 6.35
N VAL A 34 12.54 2.91 7.03
CA VAL A 34 13.20 4.22 7.15
C VAL A 34 14.63 4.11 6.66
N GLN A 35 14.97 4.90 5.65
CA GLN A 35 16.30 4.94 5.08
C GLN A 35 17.20 5.97 5.79
N HIS A 36 18.47 5.62 5.94
CA HIS A 36 19.52 6.52 6.43
C HIS A 36 20.85 6.28 5.70
N HIS A 37 21.73 7.29 5.72
CA HIS A 37 23.06 7.15 5.16
C HIS A 37 23.95 6.24 6.03
N ASN A 38 25.00 5.67 5.43
CA ASN A 38 25.94 4.79 6.13
C ASN A 38 26.80 5.49 7.19
N ASP A 39 27.05 6.78 7.02
CA ASP A 39 27.88 7.60 7.90
C ASP A 39 27.10 8.23 9.06
N GLU A 40 25.79 7.99 9.16
CA GLU A 40 24.94 8.47 10.25
C GLU A 40 24.25 7.33 11.00
N PRO A 41 24.11 7.43 12.34
CA PRO A 41 23.24 6.54 13.09
C PRO A 41 21.78 6.77 12.68
N PRO A 42 20.93 5.72 12.70
CA PRO A 42 19.55 5.80 12.20
C PRO A 42 18.68 6.79 12.99
N TYR A 43 19.07 7.11 14.24
CA TYR A 43 18.25 7.89 15.16
C TYR A 43 17.75 9.22 14.60
N ALA A 44 18.59 9.98 13.88
CA ALA A 44 18.18 11.27 13.32
C ALA A 44 17.06 11.11 12.29
N ARG A 45 17.17 10.08 11.43
CA ARG A 45 16.18 9.74 10.41
C ARG A 45 14.90 9.16 11.02
N LEU A 46 15.03 8.29 12.03
CA LEU A 46 13.88 7.78 12.77
C LEU A 46 13.11 8.90 13.48
N ALA A 47 13.80 9.84 14.12
CA ALA A 47 13.16 10.99 14.76
C ALA A 47 12.45 11.90 13.75
N ALA A 48 13.02 12.07 12.55
CA ALA A 48 12.35 12.80 11.48
C ALA A 48 11.10 12.08 10.97
N ALA A 49 11.18 10.76 10.72
CA ALA A 49 10.06 9.93 10.31
C ALA A 49 8.95 9.90 11.37
N GLN A 50 9.31 9.83 12.66
CA GLN A 50 8.38 9.83 13.79
C GLN A 50 7.44 11.03 13.80
N ARG A 51 7.90 12.20 13.32
CA ARG A 51 7.05 13.41 13.24
C ARG A 51 5.93 13.30 12.21
N ALA A 52 6.11 12.47 11.17
CA ALA A 52 5.17 12.34 10.06
C ALA A 52 4.40 11.00 10.08
N VAL A 53 4.95 9.95 10.71
CA VAL A 53 4.45 8.58 10.61
C VAL A 53 2.99 8.43 10.97
N LYS A 54 2.50 9.16 11.98
CA LYS A 54 1.10 9.12 12.36
C LYS A 54 0.17 9.65 11.27
N ALA A 55 0.51 10.81 10.69
CA ALA A 55 -0.26 11.38 9.58
C ALA A 55 -0.21 10.50 8.33
N THR A 56 0.95 9.91 8.04
CA THR A 56 1.13 8.94 6.94
C THR A 56 0.30 7.69 7.16
N TRP A 57 0.25 7.18 8.39
CA TRP A 57 -0.57 6.04 8.75
C TRP A 57 -2.08 6.35 8.62
N ASP A 58 -2.49 7.53 9.06
CA ASP A 58 -3.91 7.93 9.00
C ASP A 58 -4.39 8.22 7.57
N ASP A 59 -3.46 8.47 6.64
CA ASP A 59 -3.71 8.66 5.21
C ASP A 59 -3.84 7.32 4.43
N LEU A 60 -3.64 6.15 5.07
CA LEU A 60 -3.70 4.83 4.42
C LEU A 60 -5.00 4.57 3.63
N PRO A 61 -6.21 4.86 4.15
CA PRO A 61 -7.43 4.66 3.38
C PRO A 61 -7.46 5.51 2.10
N GLN A 62 -6.97 6.74 2.15
CA GLN A 62 -6.97 7.63 0.98
C GLN A 62 -5.89 7.22 -0.04
N ALA A 63 -4.73 6.73 0.42
CA ALA A 63 -3.72 6.16 -0.46
C ALA A 63 -4.27 4.92 -1.21
N LEU A 64 -5.04 4.08 -0.51
CA LEU A 64 -5.70 2.92 -1.09
C LEU A 64 -6.75 3.34 -2.13
N THR A 65 -7.64 4.27 -1.78
CA THR A 65 -8.62 4.82 -2.73
C THR A 65 -7.95 5.44 -3.96
N PHE A 66 -6.83 6.13 -3.79
CA PHE A 66 -6.07 6.67 -4.92
C PHE A 66 -5.56 5.56 -5.85
N ALA A 67 -4.99 4.49 -5.29
CA ALA A 67 -4.56 3.32 -6.06
C ALA A 67 -5.73 2.62 -6.75
N GLU A 68 -6.89 2.52 -6.09
CA GLU A 68 -8.10 1.96 -6.69
C GLU A 68 -8.58 2.80 -7.89
N GLN A 69 -8.58 4.13 -7.79
CA GLN A 69 -8.89 5.00 -8.94
C GLN A 69 -7.92 4.78 -10.10
N HIS A 70 -6.65 4.54 -9.82
CA HIS A 70 -5.69 4.18 -10.85
C HIS A 70 -6.00 2.81 -11.48
N CYS A 71 -6.39 1.82 -10.68
CA CYS A 71 -6.81 0.50 -11.16
C CYS A 71 -8.06 0.56 -12.05
N LYS A 72 -8.96 1.53 -11.88
CA LYS A 72 -10.13 1.68 -12.78
C LYS A 72 -9.73 1.85 -14.24
N ALA A 73 -8.55 2.42 -14.51
CA ALA A 73 -8.05 2.56 -15.88
C ALA A 73 -7.38 1.28 -16.40
N GLN A 74 -6.76 0.48 -15.53
CA GLN A 74 -5.98 -0.69 -15.94
C GLN A 74 -6.74 -2.01 -15.86
N MET A 75 -7.69 -2.12 -14.93
CA MET A 75 -8.46 -3.32 -14.60
C MET A 75 -9.93 -2.96 -14.37
N PRO A 76 -10.61 -2.33 -15.36
CA PRO A 76 -11.94 -1.78 -15.17
C PRO A 76 -12.98 -2.83 -14.76
N GLU A 77 -12.91 -4.06 -15.27
CA GLU A 77 -13.84 -5.14 -14.93
C GLU A 77 -13.69 -5.58 -13.47
N LEU A 78 -12.45 -5.80 -13.01
CA LEU A 78 -12.16 -6.06 -11.59
C LEU A 78 -12.77 -4.96 -10.74
N MET A 79 -12.52 -3.71 -11.15
CA MET A 79 -12.96 -2.56 -10.36
C MET A 79 -14.49 -2.44 -10.32
N ARG A 80 -15.18 -2.70 -11.44
CA ARG A 80 -16.64 -2.70 -11.48
C ARG A 80 -17.23 -3.79 -10.58
N LEU A 81 -16.67 -5.00 -10.63
CA LEU A 81 -17.19 -6.15 -9.87
C LEU A 81 -17.11 -5.93 -8.36
N TYR A 82 -15.97 -5.46 -7.82
CA TYR A 82 -15.90 -5.21 -6.38
C TYR A 82 -16.76 -4.03 -5.95
N GLU A 83 -16.84 -2.93 -6.72
CA GLU A 83 -17.69 -1.78 -6.35
C GLU A 83 -19.17 -2.15 -6.31
N THR A 84 -19.60 -3.06 -7.18
CA THR A 84 -20.99 -3.50 -7.28
C THR A 84 -21.34 -4.48 -6.17
N HIS A 85 -20.49 -5.50 -5.95
CA HIS A 85 -20.86 -6.66 -5.14
C HIS A 85 -20.23 -6.65 -3.74
N MET A 86 -19.13 -5.93 -3.56
CA MET A 86 -18.29 -6.00 -2.34
C MET A 86 -17.78 -4.61 -1.91
N PRO A 87 -18.64 -3.59 -1.74
CA PRO A 87 -18.20 -2.21 -1.48
C PRO A 87 -17.47 -2.01 -0.14
N TRP A 88 -17.49 -3.01 0.74
CA TRP A 88 -16.83 -2.99 2.05
C TRP A 88 -15.48 -3.71 2.06
N GLU A 89 -15.13 -4.39 0.96
CA GLU A 89 -13.87 -5.11 0.79
C GLU A 89 -13.03 -4.39 -0.26
N SER A 90 -11.70 -4.38 -0.08
CA SER A 90 -10.78 -3.89 -1.11
C SER A 90 -9.97 -5.05 -1.65
N PRO A 91 -9.87 -5.21 -2.99
CA PRO A 91 -8.95 -6.16 -3.60
C PRO A 91 -7.49 -5.73 -3.45
N LEU A 92 -7.24 -4.52 -2.94
CA LEU A 92 -5.91 -3.96 -2.75
C LEU A 92 -5.57 -3.83 -1.26
N PHE A 93 -4.27 -3.86 -0.95
CA PHE A 93 -3.74 -3.71 0.39
C PHE A 93 -2.44 -2.92 0.39
N VAL A 94 -2.30 -2.00 1.34
CA VAL A 94 -1.04 -1.27 1.57
C VAL A 94 -0.11 -2.15 2.40
N TYR A 95 0.92 -2.71 1.78
CA TYR A 95 1.90 -3.60 2.41
C TYR A 95 2.91 -2.86 3.27
N SER A 96 3.41 -1.73 2.76
CA SER A 96 4.46 -0.99 3.46
C SER A 96 4.43 0.50 3.22
N ILE A 97 4.99 1.22 4.18
CA ILE A 97 5.23 2.66 4.16
C ILE A 97 6.74 2.89 4.10
N HIS A 98 7.20 3.77 3.23
CA HIS A 98 8.63 4.03 3.04
C HIS A 98 8.95 5.50 3.31
N PHE A 99 9.95 5.71 4.17
CA PHE A 99 10.60 7.00 4.41
C PHE A 99 11.98 6.97 3.73
N ASP A 100 11.94 7.16 2.43
CA ASP A 100 13.13 7.12 1.58
C ASP A 100 14.10 8.27 1.88
N LEU A 101 15.36 8.01 1.59
CA LEU A 101 16.42 8.98 1.63
C LEU A 101 16.22 10.02 0.52
N ASP A 102 16.50 11.30 0.80
CA ASP A 102 16.36 12.44 -0.11
C ASP A 102 14.96 12.69 -0.71
N LYS A 103 13.96 11.90 -0.34
CA LYS A 103 12.56 12.15 -0.70
C LYS A 103 11.89 12.98 0.40
N PRO A 104 11.23 14.11 0.06
CA PRO A 104 10.60 14.99 1.04
C PRO A 104 9.36 14.36 1.69
N TYR A 105 8.80 13.34 1.06
CA TYR A 105 7.54 12.73 1.47
C TYR A 105 7.62 11.21 1.45
N PRO A 106 6.87 10.54 2.34
CA PRO A 106 6.79 9.09 2.35
C PRO A 106 5.99 8.55 1.17
N SER A 107 6.20 7.27 0.87
CA SER A 107 5.46 6.53 -0.14
C SER A 107 4.85 5.26 0.46
N TYR A 108 3.92 4.67 -0.30
CA TYR A 108 3.21 3.45 0.02
C TYR A 108 3.48 2.44 -1.09
N THR A 109 3.70 1.19 -0.71
CA THR A 109 3.69 0.05 -1.63
C THR A 109 2.39 -0.71 -1.45
N ILE A 110 1.64 -0.83 -2.55
CA ILE A 110 0.30 -1.41 -2.58
C ILE A 110 0.31 -2.59 -3.54
N SER A 111 -0.36 -3.69 -3.17
CA SER A 111 -0.53 -4.87 -4.02
C SER A 111 -1.89 -5.51 -3.76
N LYS A 112 -2.14 -6.69 -4.34
CA LYS A 112 -3.37 -7.46 -4.09
C LYS A 112 -3.50 -7.76 -2.60
N ASN A 113 -4.72 -7.68 -2.09
CA ASN A 113 -5.01 -7.99 -0.71
C ASN A 113 -4.96 -9.52 -0.51
N PRO A 114 -4.08 -10.03 0.38
CA PRO A 114 -3.94 -11.47 0.59
C PRO A 114 -5.17 -12.09 1.27
N ASP A 115 -5.98 -11.28 1.94
CA ASP A 115 -7.21 -11.70 2.60
C ASP A 115 -8.45 -11.58 1.70
N PHE A 116 -8.29 -11.14 0.44
CA PHE A 116 -9.39 -11.04 -0.50
C PHE A 116 -9.73 -12.42 -1.08
N ASP A 117 -11.03 -12.73 -1.10
CA ASP A 117 -11.56 -14.01 -1.55
C ASP A 117 -11.63 -14.07 -3.08
N TRP A 118 -10.50 -14.40 -3.72
CA TRP A 118 -10.40 -14.52 -5.18
C TRP A 118 -11.18 -15.72 -5.73
N ASP A 119 -11.46 -16.75 -4.93
CA ASP A 119 -12.25 -17.90 -5.36
C ASP A 119 -13.76 -17.64 -5.36
N ARG A 120 -14.18 -16.43 -4.94
CA ARG A 120 -15.59 -16.05 -4.85
C ARG A 120 -16.27 -16.07 -6.22
N ILE A 121 -17.43 -16.71 -6.27
CA ILE A 121 -18.34 -16.68 -7.42
C ILE A 121 -19.41 -15.62 -7.17
N LEU A 122 -19.48 -14.63 -8.05
CA LEU A 122 -20.49 -13.58 -8.07
C LEU A 122 -21.58 -13.91 -9.10
N ILE A 123 -22.80 -13.46 -8.84
CA ILE A 123 -23.86 -13.41 -9.85
C ILE A 123 -23.91 -11.97 -10.36
N ASP A 124 -23.50 -11.76 -11.60
CA ASP A 124 -23.42 -10.45 -12.25
C ASP A 124 -24.48 -10.36 -13.36
N GLU A 125 -25.26 -9.29 -13.35
CA GLU A 125 -26.27 -9.03 -14.36
C GLU A 125 -25.68 -8.16 -15.48
N ASP A 126 -25.82 -8.60 -16.74
CA ASP A 126 -25.37 -7.84 -17.90
C ASP A 126 -26.39 -6.76 -18.36
N GLU A 127 -26.05 -6.01 -19.40
CA GLU A 127 -26.91 -4.94 -19.95
C GLU A 127 -28.26 -5.44 -20.49
N LEU A 128 -28.42 -6.76 -20.69
CA LEU A 128 -29.65 -7.40 -21.18
C LEU A 128 -30.46 -8.06 -20.05
N CYS A 129 -30.13 -7.76 -18.79
CA CYS A 129 -30.71 -8.37 -17.60
C CYS A 129 -30.50 -9.89 -17.53
N GLN A 130 -29.39 -10.40 -18.08
CA GLN A 130 -29.02 -11.82 -17.95
C GLN A 130 -28.01 -11.99 -16.83
N GLU A 131 -28.29 -12.92 -15.92
CA GLU A 131 -27.41 -13.28 -14.82
C GLU A 131 -26.33 -14.26 -15.30
N HIS A 132 -25.07 -13.95 -14.99
CA HIS A 132 -23.92 -14.79 -15.25
C HIS A 132 -23.16 -15.05 -13.95
N SER A 133 -22.65 -16.28 -13.81
CA SER A 133 -21.72 -16.60 -12.72
C SER A 133 -20.31 -16.20 -13.11
N VAL A 134 -19.68 -15.36 -12.30
CA VAL A 134 -18.36 -14.78 -12.53
C VAL A 134 -17.45 -15.16 -11.36
N CYS A 135 -16.38 -15.92 -11.63
CA CYS A 135 -15.34 -16.19 -10.63
C CYS A 135 -14.40 -14.99 -10.52
N MET A 136 -14.02 -14.56 -9.31
CA MET A 136 -13.09 -13.45 -9.13
C MET A 136 -11.64 -13.78 -9.51
N GLU A 137 -11.26 -15.06 -9.47
CA GLU A 137 -9.91 -15.56 -9.75
C GLU A 137 -9.46 -15.17 -11.16
N GLN A 138 -10.38 -15.13 -12.13
CA GLN A 138 -10.07 -14.74 -13.51
C GLN A 138 -9.62 -13.27 -13.65
N TYR A 139 -9.88 -12.45 -12.62
CA TYR A 139 -9.47 -11.05 -12.54
C TYR A 139 -8.37 -10.81 -11.52
N GLU A 140 -7.83 -11.86 -10.88
CA GLU A 140 -6.77 -11.72 -9.90
C GLU A 140 -5.51 -11.13 -10.57
N PRO A 141 -4.93 -10.05 -10.01
CA PRO A 141 -3.66 -9.53 -10.49
C PRO A 141 -2.54 -10.55 -10.34
N LYS A 142 -1.58 -10.52 -11.26
CA LYS A 142 -0.34 -11.34 -11.18
C LYS A 142 0.38 -11.10 -9.85
N ASP A 143 1.14 -12.09 -9.39
CA ASP A 143 1.88 -12.00 -8.11
C ASP A 143 2.89 -10.83 -8.04
N ASN A 144 3.34 -10.33 -9.19
CA ASN A 144 4.24 -9.19 -9.29
C ASN A 144 3.51 -7.85 -9.48
N PHE A 145 2.21 -7.79 -9.18
CA PHE A 145 1.43 -6.56 -9.24
C PHE A 145 1.78 -5.65 -8.07
N TRP A 146 2.34 -4.48 -8.37
CA TRP A 146 2.70 -3.47 -7.38
C TRP A 146 2.30 -2.08 -7.88
N ILE A 147 1.72 -1.29 -6.99
CA ILE A 147 1.48 0.14 -7.19
C ILE A 147 2.29 0.88 -6.14
N TYR A 148 3.10 1.83 -6.61
CA TYR A 148 3.81 2.75 -5.76
C TYR A 148 3.03 4.06 -5.71
N VAL A 149 2.69 4.52 -4.51
CA VAL A 149 1.95 5.77 -4.31
C VAL A 149 2.80 6.68 -3.45
N ARG A 150 3.12 7.87 -3.95
CA ARG A 150 3.86 8.88 -3.19
C ARG A 150 2.89 9.89 -2.59
N ARG A 151 3.05 10.19 -1.31
CA ARG A 151 2.36 11.32 -0.68
C ARG A 151 3.02 12.62 -1.15
N VAL A 152 2.27 13.64 -1.51
CA VAL A 152 2.82 14.97 -1.87
C VAL A 152 2.23 16.12 -1.04
N GLY A 153 1.22 15.80 -0.22
CA GLY A 153 0.58 16.73 0.70
C GLY A 153 -0.40 15.98 1.60
N PHE A 154 -1.15 16.70 2.43
CA PHE A 154 -2.22 16.09 3.22
C PHE A 154 -3.29 15.52 2.29
N ARG A 155 -3.48 14.19 2.31
CA ARG A 155 -4.41 13.46 1.42
C ARG A 155 -4.21 13.74 -0.08
N GLN A 156 -3.00 14.12 -0.48
CA GLN A 156 -2.63 14.35 -1.88
C GLN A 156 -1.56 13.35 -2.27
N PHE A 157 -1.78 12.67 -3.39
CA PHE A 157 -0.98 11.54 -3.83
C PHE A 157 -0.67 11.61 -5.32
N GLU A 158 0.44 11.00 -5.69
CA GLU A 158 0.88 10.79 -7.06
C GLU A 158 1.35 9.35 -7.21
N LEU A 159 1.36 8.84 -8.45
CA LEU A 159 2.02 7.57 -8.73
C LEU A 159 3.53 7.73 -8.56
N GLY A 160 4.13 6.80 -7.83
CA GLY A 160 5.57 6.63 -7.77
C GLY A 160 6.08 5.80 -8.94
N ASP A 161 7.38 5.93 -9.17
CA ASP A 161 8.15 5.06 -10.07
C ASP A 161 8.42 3.69 -9.43
#